data_AF-A0A3R7F8A0-F1
#
_entry.id   AF-A0A3R7F8A0-F1
#
_cell.length_a   1.000
_cell.length_b   1.000
_cell.length_c   1.000
_cell.angle_alpha   90.00
_cell.angle_beta   90.00
_cell.angle_gamma   90.00
#
_symmetry.space_group_name_H-M   'P 1'
#
loop_
_entity.id
_entity.type
_entity.pdbx_description
1 polymer ?
#
loop_
_entity_poly.entity_id
_entity_poly.type
_entity_poly.pdbx_seq_one_letter_code
_entity_poly.pdbx_strand_id
1 'polypeptide(L)'
;MASKDQTIGALVLVVCVLGIVVYGWLVFLADEWLRLLILELTGFIAVAGILGIGAWIGWTMATTPPPKPIEELEAEIEEEKAEEEKAEEKPEEAKSKEAKPEKKKK
;
A
#
# COMPACT_ATOMS: atom_id res chain seq x y z
N MET A 1 -10.75 -4.21 -31.18
CA MET A 1 -9.57 -3.61 -30.52
C MET A 1 -9.68 -3.96 -29.05
N ALA A 2 -8.75 -4.75 -28.51
CA ALA A 2 -8.80 -5.10 -27.09
C ALA A 2 -8.64 -3.81 -26.27
N SER A 3 -9.50 -3.61 -25.27
CA SER A 3 -9.40 -2.50 -24.33
C SER A 3 -8.03 -2.52 -23.65
N LYS A 4 -7.47 -1.35 -23.34
CA LYS A 4 -6.16 -1.25 -22.67
C LYS A 4 -6.16 -2.07 -21.38
N ASP A 5 -7.25 -2.01 -20.62
CA ASP A 5 -7.45 -2.77 -19.38
C ASP A 5 -7.52 -4.28 -19.61
N GLN A 6 -8.17 -4.73 -20.70
CA GLN A 6 -8.24 -6.14 -21.07
C GLN A 6 -6.86 -6.67 -21.51
N THR A 7 -6.05 -5.84 -22.14
CA THR A 7 -4.69 -6.20 -22.56
C THR A 7 -3.77 -6.35 -21.35
N ILE A 8 -3.87 -5.43 -20.39
CA ILE A 8 -3.12 -5.51 -19.13
C ILE A 8 -3.56 -6.73 -18.32
N GLY A 9 -4.87 -6.95 -18.19
CA GLY A 9 -5.41 -8.13 -17.51
C GLY A 9 -4.97 -9.44 -18.18
N ALA A 10 -5.02 -9.53 -19.50
CA ALA A 10 -4.56 -10.70 -20.25
C ALA A 10 -3.05 -10.93 -20.10
N LEU A 11 -2.25 -9.87 -20.08
CA LEU A 11 -0.79 -9.98 -19.89
C LEU A 11 -0.47 -10.51 -18.49
N VAL A 12 -1.11 -9.97 -17.45
CA VAL A 12 -0.94 -10.47 -16.07
C VAL A 12 -1.38 -11.93 -15.96
N LEU A 13 -2.52 -12.29 -16.56
CA LEU A 13 -3.00 -13.68 -16.59
C LEU A 13 -1.96 -14.62 -17.21
N VAL A 14 -1.43 -14.27 -18.40
CA VAL A 14 -0.42 -15.07 -19.09
C VAL A 14 0.84 -15.21 -18.25
N VAL A 15 1.32 -14.13 -17.62
CA VAL A 15 2.49 -14.18 -16.74
C VAL A 15 2.25 -15.10 -15.54
N CYS A 16 1.09 -15.01 -14.89
CA CYS A 16 0.75 -15.88 -13.76
C CYS A 16 0.64 -17.35 -14.19
N VAL A 17 -0.02 -17.64 -15.31
CA VAL A 17 -0.16 -19.01 -15.83
C VAL A 17 1.20 -19.59 -16.20
N LEU A 18 2.05 -18.81 -16.87
CA LEU A 18 3.42 -19.23 -17.17
C LEU A 18 4.22 -19.48 -15.89
N GLY A 19 4.09 -18.61 -14.88
CA GLY A 19 4.71 -18.80 -13.58
C GLY A 19 4.29 -20.11 -12.91
N ILE A 20 2.99 -20.44 -12.93
CA ILE A 20 2.47 -21.71 -12.38
C ILE A 20 3.01 -22.91 -13.13
N VAL A 21 3.04 -22.87 -14.46
CA VAL A 21 3.53 -23.97 -15.29
C VAL A 21 5.02 -24.19 -15.07
N VAL A 22 5.82 -23.12 -15.05
CA VAL A 22 7.27 -23.19 -14.79
C VAL A 22 7.55 -23.68 -13.38
N TYR A 23 6.89 -23.11 -12.37
CA TYR A 23 7.06 -23.54 -10.97
C TYR A 23 6.64 -25.00 -10.78
N GLY A 24 5.49 -25.41 -11.32
CA GLY A 24 5.05 -26.79 -11.31
C GLY A 24 6.05 -27.72 -12.00
N TRP A 25 6.59 -27.34 -13.16
CA TRP A 25 7.63 -28.11 -13.84
C TRP A 25 8.89 -28.26 -12.97
N LEU A 26 9.37 -27.17 -12.35
CA LEU A 26 10.54 -27.22 -11.47
C LEU A 26 10.30 -28.08 -10.22
N VAL A 27 9.08 -28.07 -9.67
CA VAL A 27 8.76 -28.84 -8.45
C VAL A 27 8.56 -30.32 -8.74
N PHE A 28 8.02 -30.70 -9.91
CA PHE A 28 7.66 -32.09 -10.20
C PHE A 28 8.65 -32.82 -11.13
N LEU A 29 9.31 -32.11 -12.05
CA LEU A 29 10.14 -32.72 -13.11
C LEU A 29 11.63 -32.35 -13.05
N ALA A 30 12.05 -31.43 -12.19
CA ALA A 30 13.47 -31.09 -12.04
C ALA A 30 14.22 -32.09 -11.15
N ASP A 31 15.55 -32.07 -11.26
CA ASP A 31 16.48 -32.84 -10.42
C ASP A 31 16.16 -32.72 -8.93
N GLU A 32 16.37 -33.82 -8.19
CA GLU A 32 16.05 -33.94 -6.76
C GLU A 32 16.65 -32.80 -5.94
N TRP A 33 17.89 -32.39 -6.24
CA TRP A 33 18.58 -31.28 -5.57
C TRP A 33 17.87 -29.94 -5.77
N LEU A 34 17.48 -29.63 -7.00
CA LEU A 34 16.78 -28.38 -7.32
C LEU A 34 15.38 -28.40 -6.72
N ARG A 35 14.65 -29.50 -6.88
CA ARG A 35 13.30 -29.67 -6.30
C ARG A 35 13.28 -29.44 -4.79
N LEU A 36 14.22 -30.06 -4.05
CA LEU A 36 14.33 -29.87 -2.61
C LEU A 36 14.64 -28.41 -2.26
N LEU A 37 15.61 -27.79 -2.95
CA LEU A 37 15.95 -26.39 -2.74
C LEU A 37 14.76 -25.44 -2.98
N ILE A 38 13.99 -25.63 -4.06
CA ILE A 38 12.81 -24.81 -4.36
C ILE A 38 11.73 -25.00 -3.28
N LEU A 39 11.48 -26.24 -2.83
CA LEU A 39 10.48 -26.53 -1.80
C LEU A 39 10.90 -25.95 -0.45
N GLU A 40 12.16 -26.10 -0.05
CA GLU A 40 12.70 -25.51 1.17
C GLU A 40 12.62 -23.98 1.12
N LEU A 41 13.00 -23.37 0.00
CA LEU A 41 12.96 -21.92 -0.15
C LEU A 41 11.53 -21.38 -0.07
N THR A 42 10.57 -22.02 -0.74
CA THR A 42 9.15 -21.60 -0.70
C THR A 42 8.53 -21.81 0.68
N GLY A 43 8.83 -22.92 1.35
CA GLY A 43 8.44 -23.16 2.74
C GLY A 43 9.05 -22.12 3.69
N PHE A 44 10.34 -21.81 3.52
CA PHE A 44 11.03 -20.79 4.29
C PHE A 44 10.40 -19.41 4.08
N ILE A 45 10.12 -19.00 2.84
CA ILE A 45 9.48 -17.71 2.55
C ILE A 45 8.09 -17.63 3.19
N ALA A 46 7.31 -18.71 3.15
CA ALA A 46 5.99 -18.75 3.78
C ALA A 46 6.09 -18.54 5.30
N VAL A 47 7.00 -19.26 5.97
CA VAL A 47 7.23 -19.14 7.41
C VAL A 47 7.85 -17.78 7.76
N ALA A 48 8.83 -17.32 7.00
CA ALA A 48 9.49 -16.02 7.18
C ALA A 48 8.54 -14.85 6.95
N GLY A 49 7.54 -14.97 6.07
CA GLY A 49 6.49 -13.97 5.91
C GLY A 49 5.65 -13.84 7.19
N ILE A 50 5.20 -14.96 7.75
CA ILE A 50 4.43 -14.98 9.01
C ILE A 50 5.27 -14.43 10.17
N LEU A 51 6.48 -14.97 10.35
CA LEU A 51 7.39 -14.54 11.41
C LEU A 51 7.87 -13.10 11.21
N GLY A 52 8.04 -12.64 9.98
CA GLY A 52 8.39 -11.26 9.66
C GLY A 52 7.31 -10.28 10.06
N ILE A 53 6.04 -10.60 9.81
CA ILE A 53 4.91 -9.80 10.30
C ILE A 53 4.89 -9.81 11.83
N GLY A 54 5.04 -10.98 12.47
CA GLY A 54 5.09 -11.09 13.92
C GLY A 54 6.25 -10.30 14.54
N ALA A 55 7.43 -10.35 13.92
CA ALA A 55 8.60 -9.59 14.32
C ALA A 55 8.40 -8.08 14.13
N TRP A 56 7.74 -7.65 13.04
CA TRP A 56 7.38 -6.25 12.83
C TRP A 56 6.41 -5.76 13.90
N ILE A 57 5.37 -6.52 14.22
CA ILE A 57 4.42 -6.17 15.29
C ILE A 57 5.16 -6.12 16.64
N GLY A 58 5.95 -7.13 16.96
CA GLY A 58 6.76 -7.17 18.17
C GLY A 58 7.72 -5.98 18.27
N TRP A 59 8.33 -5.59 17.14
CA TRP A 59 9.17 -4.40 17.04
C TRP A 59 8.38 -3.13 17.37
N THR A 60 7.17 -2.96 16.82
CA THR A 60 6.33 -1.79 17.14
C THR A 60 5.94 -1.77 18.62
N MET A 61 5.55 -2.89 19.24
CA MET A 61 5.21 -2.93 20.67
C MET A 61 6.42 -2.66 21.58
N ALA A 62 7.60 -3.15 21.19
CA ALA A 62 8.82 -2.94 21.97
C ALA A 62 9.35 -1.49 21.86
N THR A 63 9.04 -0.82 20.75
CA THR A 63 9.52 0.54 20.46
C THR A 63 8.46 1.61 20.65
N THR A 64 7.21 1.24 20.93
CA THR A 64 6.19 2.16 21.42
C THR A 64 6.34 2.31 22.93
N PRO A 65 6.88 3.44 23.44
CA PRO A 65 6.76 3.77 24.84
C PRO A 65 5.26 3.84 25.20
N PRO A 66 4.90 3.41 26.42
CA PRO A 66 3.52 3.32 26.85
C PRO A 66 2.79 4.64 26.55
N PRO A 67 1.59 4.56 25.95
CA PRO A 67 0.83 5.74 25.54
C PRO A 67 0.73 6.72 26.71
N LYS A 68 1.15 7.96 26.47
CA LYS A 68 1.03 9.04 27.47
C LYS A 68 -0.45 9.25 27.82
N PRO A 69 -0.76 9.70 29.05
CA PRO A 69 -2.13 9.96 29.49
C PRO A 69 -2.87 10.88 28.51
N ILE A 70 -4.13 10.56 28.27
CA ILE A 70 -5.00 11.14 27.22
C ILE A 70 -5.20 12.66 27.36
N GLU A 71 -4.92 13.23 28.53
CA GLU A 71 -5.13 14.65 28.84
C GLU A 71 -4.17 15.62 28.10
N GLU A 72 -2.94 15.22 27.79
CA GLU A 72 -1.99 16.09 27.06
C GLU A 72 -2.22 16.06 25.54
N LEU A 73 -2.73 14.94 24.99
CA LEU A 73 -3.03 14.81 23.56
C LEU A 73 -4.31 15.58 23.17
N GLU A 74 -5.32 15.64 24.03
CA GLU A 74 -6.53 16.44 23.74
C GLU A 74 -6.22 17.94 23.70
N ALA A 75 -5.33 18.43 24.58
CA ALA A 75 -4.93 19.84 24.60
C ALA A 75 -4.11 20.24 23.36
N GLU A 76 -3.17 19.39 22.91
CA GLU A 76 -2.39 19.66 21.69
C GLU A 76 -3.24 19.58 20.40
N ILE A 77 -4.18 18.62 20.31
CA ILE A 77 -5.07 18.48 19.14
C ILE A 77 -6.07 19.66 19.05
N GLU A 78 -6.55 20.18 20.19
CA GLU A 78 -7.45 21.33 20.20
C GLU A 78 -6.73 22.64 19.84
N GLU A 79 -5.46 22.78 20.23
CA GLU A 79 -4.61 23.92 19.87
C GLU A 79 -4.23 23.90 18.37
N GLU A 80 -3.87 22.73 17.83
CA GLU A 80 -3.52 22.55 16.40
C GLU A 80 -4.74 22.76 15.49
N LYS A 81 -5.92 22.30 15.90
CA LYS A 81 -7.18 22.51 15.17
C LYS A 81 -7.62 23.98 15.18
N ALA A 82 -7.37 24.70 16.27
CA ALA A 82 -7.64 26.13 16.36
C ALA A 82 -6.70 26.99 15.49
N GLU A 83 -5.46 26.52 15.26
CA GLU A 83 -4.54 27.17 14.32
C GLU A 83 -4.89 26.88 12.85
N GLU A 84 -5.33 25.67 12.50
CA GLU A 84 -5.78 25.33 11.15
C GLU A 84 -7.04 26.11 10.75
N GLU A 85 -8.04 26.23 11.63
CA GLU A 85 -9.29 26.95 11.35
C GLU A 85 -9.06 28.46 11.12
N LYS A 86 -8.05 29.03 11.78
CA LYS A 86 -7.66 30.45 11.63
C LYS A 86 -6.84 30.71 10.37
N ALA A 87 -6.22 29.68 9.79
CA ALA A 87 -5.45 29.76 8.55
C ALA A 87 -6.34 29.63 7.30
N GLU A 88 -7.48 28.94 7.39
CA GLU A 88 -8.43 28.72 6.28
C GLU A 88 -9.38 29.90 6.00
N GLU A 89 -9.58 30.84 6.94
CA GLU A 89 -10.52 31.96 6.72
C GLU A 89 -9.95 33.10 5.82
N LYS A 90 -8.62 33.13 5.63
CA LYS A 90 -7.93 34.21 4.89
C LYS A 90 -7.79 34.04 3.35
N PRO A 91 -7.84 32.84 2.73
CA PRO A 91 -7.69 32.69 1.28
C PRO A 91 -8.99 32.82 0.46
N GLU A 92 -10.17 32.72 1.06
CA GLU A 92 -11.42 32.53 0.30
C GLU A 92 -11.93 33.82 -0.39
N GLU A 93 -11.60 35.01 0.12
CA GLU A 93 -12.10 36.27 -0.48
C GLU A 93 -11.37 36.69 -1.77
N ALA A 94 -10.20 36.10 -2.07
CA ALA A 94 -9.40 36.48 -3.24
C ALA A 94 -9.75 35.71 -4.54
N LYS A 95 -10.33 34.50 -4.46
CA LYS A 95 -10.59 33.66 -5.65
C LYS A 95 -11.98 33.85 -6.28
N SER A 96 -12.93 34.49 -5.60
CA SER A 96 -14.32 34.60 -6.09
C SER A 96 -14.53 35.64 -7.20
N LYS A 97 -13.54 36.52 -7.49
CA LYS A 97 -13.71 37.58 -8.50
C LYS A 97 -13.26 37.25 -9.93
N GLU A 98 -12.56 36.14 -10.18
CA GLU A 98 -11.89 35.91 -11.49
C GLU A 98 -12.50 34.83 -12.41
N ALA A 99 -13.56 34.12 -12.02
CA ALA A 99 -14.05 32.94 -12.78
C ALA A 99 -15.38 33.10 -13.57
N LYS A 100 -15.91 34.32 -13.75
CA LYS A 100 -17.09 34.58 -14.61
C LYS A 100 -16.78 35.76 -15.54
N PRO A 101 -16.22 35.53 -16.74
CA PRO A 101 -17.07 35.21 -17.89
C PRO A 101 -16.41 34.26 -18.93
N GLU A 102 -17.17 33.92 -19.97
CA GLU A 102 -16.79 33.13 -21.15
C GLU A 102 -16.98 31.61 -21.08
N LYS A 103 -18.22 31.17 -21.33
CA LYS A 103 -18.55 30.11 -22.31
C LYS A 103 -20.05 30.05 -22.59
N LYS A 104 -20.52 30.93 -23.50
CA LYS A 104 -21.73 30.71 -24.33
C LYS A 104 -21.58 31.48 -25.65
N LYS A 105 -20.94 30.86 -26.65
CA LYS A 105 -21.21 31.03 -28.09
C LYS A 105 -20.30 30.09 -28.89
N LYS A 106 -20.85 28.96 -29.35
CA LYS A 106 -20.91 28.59 -30.77
C LYS A 106 -21.75 27.34 -30.92
#